data_AF-A0A502GAB9-F1
#
_entry.id   AF-A0A502GAB9-F1
#
_cell.length_a   1.000
_cell.length_b   1.000
_cell.length_c   1.000
_cell.angle_alpha   90.00
_cell.angle_beta   90.00
_cell.angle_gamma   90.00
#
_symmetry.space_group_name_H-M   'P 1'
#
loop_
_entity.id
_entity.type
_entity.pdbx_description
1 polymer ?
#
loop_
_entity_poly.entity_id
_entity_poly.type
_entity_poly.pdbx_seq_one_letter_code
_entity_poly.pdbx_strand_id
1 'polypeptide(L)' 'MSRGDQGLDEIRIVVERGGFGQNKWRWRLANDGGLAIGLGSGFKSAEDAYRAAHQKMLDLRVSKDGDRMGGSSRR' A
#
# COMPACT_ATOMS: atom_id res chain seq x y z
N MET A 1 22.35 12.40 11.44
CA MET A 1 20.91 12.48 11.14
C MET A 1 20.61 11.42 10.09
N SER A 2 20.15 10.24 10.53
CA SER A 2 19.99 9.07 9.66
C SER A 2 18.78 9.23 8.74
N ARG A 3 19.05 9.68 7.52
CA ARG A 3 18.11 9.68 6.40
C ARG A 3 18.06 8.25 5.84
N GLY A 4 17.32 7.35 6.50
CA GLY A 4 17.48 5.91 6.22
C GLY A 4 16.25 5.03 6.33
N ASP A 5 15.11 5.52 6.81
CA ASP A 5 13.86 4.77 6.76
C ASP A 5 12.78 5.64 6.15
N GLN A 6 12.58 5.51 4.83
CA GLN A 6 11.39 6.05 4.20
C GLN A 6 10.19 5.20 4.64
N GLY A 7 9.61 5.58 5.80
CA GLY A 7 8.23 5.46 6.27
C GLY A 7 7.31 4.40 5.67
N LEU A 8 7.76 3.17 5.48
CA LEU A 8 6.92 2.02 5.09
C LEU A 8 6.61 1.11 6.29
N ASP A 9 7.20 1.42 7.45
CA ASP A 9 6.85 0.89 8.76
C ASP A 9 5.36 1.15 9.07
N GLU A 10 4.89 2.38 8.85
CA GLU A 10 3.47 2.74 9.02
C GLU A 10 2.75 2.94 7.67
N ILE A 11 2.23 1.84 7.11
CA ILE A 11 1.29 1.88 5.98
C ILE A 11 -0.13 1.93 6.53
N ARG A 12 -0.89 2.96 6.13
CA ARG A 12 -2.30 3.11 6.51
C ARG A 12 -3.21 2.71 5.36
N ILE A 13 -4.18 1.85 5.65
CA ILE A 13 -5.23 1.45 4.71
C ILE A 13 -6.40 2.42 4.88
N VAL A 14 -6.77 3.11 3.80
CA VAL A 14 -7.97 3.96 3.76
C VAL A 14 -8.94 3.37 2.76
N VAL A 15 -10.13 2.99 3.22
CA VAL A 15 -11.22 2.46 2.37
C VAL A 15 -12.32 3.51 2.30
N GLU A 16 -12.76 3.78 1.08
CA GLU A 16 -13.70 4.87 0.80
C GLU A 16 -14.76 4.38 -0.17
N ARG A 17 -15.98 4.88 -0.01
CA ARG A 17 -17.00 4.68 -1.03
C ARG A 17 -16.71 5.62 -2.20
N GLY A 18 -16.74 5.09 -3.42
CA GLY A 18 -16.68 5.91 -4.63
C GLY A 18 -17.76 6.98 -4.61
N GLY A 19 -17.43 8.19 -5.08
CA GLY A 19 -18.34 9.33 -5.04
C GLY A 19 -19.67 9.09 -5.78
N PHE A 20 -20.57 10.06 -5.66
CA PHE A 20 -21.91 10.03 -6.27
C PHE A 20 -21.87 9.54 -7.72
N GLY A 21 -22.46 8.36 -7.97
CA GLY A 21 -22.51 7.71 -9.28
C GLY A 21 -21.69 6.41 -9.39
N GLN A 22 -20.69 6.21 -8.54
CA GLN A 22 -19.95 4.96 -8.47
C GLN A 22 -20.27 4.27 -7.14
N ASN A 23 -21.27 3.36 -7.14
CA ASN A 23 -21.56 2.44 -6.03
C ASN A 23 -20.44 1.41 -5.77
N LYS A 24 -19.20 1.76 -6.12
CA LYS A 24 -18.03 0.92 -6.03
C LYS A 24 -17.12 1.47 -4.95
N TRP A 25 -16.55 0.57 -4.17
CA TRP A 25 -15.57 0.87 -3.15
C TRP A 25 -14.19 1.05 -3.76
N ARG A 26 -13.39 1.89 -3.13
CA ARG A 26 -11.99 2.12 -3.46
C ARG A 26 -11.16 2.09 -2.19
N TRP A 27 -9.88 1.79 -2.35
CA TRP A 27 -8.90 1.83 -1.28
C TRP A 27 -7.67 2.61 -1.73
N ARG A 28 -6.97 3.19 -0.76
CA ARG A 28 -5.66 3.79 -0.94
C ARG A 28 -4.75 3.40 0.21
N LEU A 29 -3.49 3.15 -0.11
CA LEU A 29 -2.41 2.96 0.85
C LEU A 29 -1.61 4.25 0.91
N ALA A 30 -1.53 4.82 2.10
CA ALA A 30 -0.69 5.97 2.38
C ALA A 30 0.47 5.54 3.28
N ASN A 31 1.66 6.06 2.99
CA ASN A 31 2.80 5.95 3.89
C ASN A 31 2.71 7.03 5.00
N ASP A 32 3.62 6.97 5.99
CA ASP A 32 3.68 7.95 7.09
C ASP A 32 3.76 9.42 6.60
N GLY A 33 4.48 9.64 5.49
CA GLY A 33 4.59 10.94 4.85
C GLY A 33 3.34 11.42 4.10
N GLY A 34 2.22 10.69 4.18
CA GLY A 34 0.98 11.00 3.47
C GLY A 34 1.04 10.74 1.96
N LEU A 35 2.11 10.11 1.47
CA LEU A 35 2.28 9.79 0.06
C LEU A 35 1.51 8.51 -0.28
N ALA A 36 0.67 8.58 -1.31
CA ALA A 36 -0.07 7.44 -1.80
C ALA A 36 0.88 6.47 -2.52
N ILE A 37 1.08 5.29 -1.94
CA ILE A 37 1.95 4.23 -2.46
C ILE A 37 1.17 3.12 -3.17
N GLY A 38 -0.16 3.14 -3.05
CA GLY A 38 -1.04 2.17 -3.70
C GLY A 38 -2.48 2.67 -3.74
N LEU A 39 -3.20 2.25 -4.78
CA LEU A 39 -4.59 2.60 -5.00
C LEU A 39 -5.31 1.47 -5.72
N GLY A 40 -6.59 1.30 -5.41
CA GLY A 40 -7.47 0.36 -6.10
C GLY A 40 -8.91 0.83 -6.04
N SER A 41 -9.67 0.53 -7.08
CA SER A 41 -11.07 0.93 -7.20
C SER A 41 -11.89 -0.12 -7.93
N GLY A 42 -13.21 -0.06 -7.78
CA GLY A 42 -14.12 -0.92 -8.54
C GLY A 42 -14.67 -2.08 -7.72
N PHE A 43 -14.43 -2.10 -6.41
CA PHE A 43 -14.84 -3.18 -5.53
C PHE A 43 -16.34 -3.09 -5.22
N LYS A 44 -16.99 -4.24 -5.12
CA LYS A 44 -18.43 -4.33 -4.82
C LYS A 44 -18.77 -3.99 -3.36
N SER A 45 -17.81 -4.19 -2.45
CA SER A 45 -18.00 -4.01 -1.00
C SER A 45 -16.75 -3.43 -0.33
N ALA A 46 -16.92 -2.82 0.85
CA ALA A 46 -15.82 -2.28 1.66
C ALA A 46 -14.81 -3.37 2.04
N GLU A 47 -15.30 -4.56 2.39
CA GLU A 47 -14.48 -5.71 2.76
C GLU A 47 -13.59 -6.19 1.60
N ASP A 48 -14.15 -6.25 0.39
CA ASP A 48 -13.44 -6.64 -0.84
C ASP A 48 -12.31 -5.64 -1.15
N ALA A 49 -12.60 -4.34 -0.98
CA ALA A 49 -11.59 -3.28 -1.09
C ALA A 49 -10.52 -3.39 0.02
N TYR A 50 -10.92 -3.63 1.27
CA TYR A 50 -9.99 -3.77 2.40
C TYR A 50 -9.06 -4.97 2.21
N ARG A 51 -9.59 -6.13 1.81
CA ARG A 51 -8.80 -7.34 1.58
C ARG A 51 -7.77 -7.13 0.47
N ALA A 52 -8.17 -6.48 -0.63
CA ALA A 52 -7.25 -6.13 -1.70
C ALA A 52 -6.15 -5.15 -1.24
N ALA A 53 -6.52 -4.13 -0.46
CA ALA A 53 -5.56 -3.18 0.12
C ALA A 53 -4.58 -3.88 1.07
N HIS A 54 -5.08 -4.78 1.91
CA HIS A 54 -4.29 -5.53 2.87
C HIS A 54 -3.28 -6.46 2.17
N GLN A 55 -3.71 -7.18 1.14
CA GLN A 55 -2.82 -7.99 0.32
C GLN A 55 -1.73 -7.15 -0.33
N LYS A 56 -2.08 -5.96 -0.85
CA LYS A 56 -1.10 -5.07 -1.47
C LYS A 56 -0.12 -4.49 -0.46
N MET A 57 -0.56 -4.19 0.75
CA MET A 57 0.32 -3.76 1.85
C MET A 57 1.34 -4.85 2.21
N LEU A 58 0.91 -6.11 2.28
CA LEU A 58 1.81 -7.24 2.55
C LEU A 58 2.83 -7.44 1.44
N ASP A 59 2.39 -7.35 0.18
CA ASP A 59 3.26 -7.38 -1.00
C ASP A 59 4.34 -6.29 -0.94
N LEU A 60 3.95 -5.04 -0.65
CA LEU A 60 4.90 -3.92 -0.52
C LEU A 60 5.91 -4.14 0.61
N ARG A 61 5.48 -4.73 1.73
CA ARG A 61 6.38 -5.07 2.85
C ARG A 61 7.36 -6.17 2.46
N VAL A 62 6.90 -7.20 1.73
CA VAL A 62 7.75 -8.28 1.25
C VAL A 62 8.78 -7.78 0.24
N SER A 63 8.39 -6.88 -0.67
CA SER A 63 9.31 -6.31 -1.67
C SER A 63 10.38 -5.43 -1.03
N LYS A 64 10.05 -4.64 0.00
CA LYS A 64 11.05 -3.83 0.74
C LYS A 64 12.11 -4.71 1.42
N ASP A 65 11.69 -5.85 1.97
CA ASP A 65 12.59 -6.80 2.62
C ASP A 65 13.47 -7.56 1.61
N GLY A 66 12.88 -7.94 0.47
CA GLY A 66 13.59 -8.60 -0.63
C GLY A 66 14.66 -7.74 -1.29
N ASP A 67 14.43 -6.44 -1.47
CA ASP A 67 15.41 -5.52 -2.08
C ASP A 67 16.66 -5.32 -1.20
N ARG A 68 16.54 -5.47 0.13
CA ARG A 68 17.69 -5.47 1.05
C ARG A 68 18.59 -6.69 0.88
N MET A 69 18.12 -7.75 0.23
CA MET A 69 18.85 -9.02 0.05
C MET A 69 19.44 -9.21 -1.36
N GLY A 70 19.45 -8.16 -2.21
CA GLY A 70 20.04 -8.19 -3.56
C GLY A 70 21.44 -7.55 -3.67
N GLY A 71 22.00 -7.03 -2.57
CA GLY A 71 23.29 -6.33 -2.53
C GLY A 71 24.49 -7.25 -2.29
N SER A 72 24.59 -8.41 -2.94
CA SER A 72 25.84 -9.20 -2.96
C SER A 72 25.85 -10.16 -4.14
N SER A 73 26.45 -9.72 -5.24
CA SER A 73 27.44 -10.47 -6.03
C SER A 73 27.68 -9.78 -7.37
N ARG A 74 28.51 -8.73 -7.34
CA ARG A 74 29.44 -8.48 -8.46
C ARG A 74 30.81 -8.94 -8.00
N ARG A 75 31.23 -10.12 -8.42
CA ARG A 75 32.64 -10.43 -8.65
C ARG A 75 32.79 -11.59 -9.60
#